data_AF-A0A7G8GHB4-F1
#
_entry.id   AF-A0A7G8GHB4-F1
#
_cell.length_a   1.000
_cell.length_b   1.000
_cell.length_c   1.000
_cell.angle_alpha   90.00
_cell.angle_beta   90.00
_cell.angle_gamma   90.00
#
_symmetry.space_group_name_H-M   'P 1'
#
loop_
_entity.id
_entity.type
_entity.pdbx_description
1 polymer ?
#
loop_
_entity_poly.entity_id
_entity_poly.type
_entity_poly.pdbx_seq_one_letter_code
_entity_poly.pdbx_strand_id
1 'polypeptide(L)'
;MAILITSPGLVTTGTEGADEILFGSSVAANGSVVNALAGNDTITLTAAGSTISAVGGPSINGMGGADVISVSGLPDFSAGVAALNGGAGGDTITISNTLGGVAVNGGDGNDLINVLSGSVETLNVGGGSDTVNIATGSVVSGVTLGAGADYFSAVGDVAGNLVAGGGADTITLASFSKSGAILNADSSANGGGADSISVVALGDNADIKGKGGSDTISVTTIGSGAIVEGNAGGDLLTVESFGSARVQAGSGNDTISIGFVATGTVVAGGGADSITVSGAAGVYAGLSVGLGAGSDTLTYSTGVAGGTYGSVDVSSLSDSTVSSIDTVSFAGTTGVAGSVIFDVGSSTLAGSAQLTTGTFASGTTTVLSGAGVTGTFNNGEMVIEQTVTSVATMAGYADSLTNTKSGATVVFTNGEDAFLFIQGGSAGTDDDYVAKIDAAAGAGLGMTLDGATAEAVKVDFTVD
;
A
#
# COMPACT_ATOMS: atom_id res chain seq x y z
N MET A 1 -18.97 32.19 32.60
CA MET A 1 -18.45 33.51 33.03
C MET A 1 -17.76 34.20 31.86
N ALA A 2 -17.65 35.53 31.79
CA ALA A 2 -16.85 36.20 30.75
C ALA A 2 -15.53 36.73 31.32
N ILE A 3 -14.40 36.42 30.68
CA ILE A 3 -13.04 36.80 31.10
C ILE A 3 -12.31 37.46 29.94
N LEU A 4 -11.72 38.63 30.18
CA LEU A 4 -10.86 39.33 29.21
C LEU A 4 -9.41 39.36 29.69
N ILE A 5 -8.52 38.68 28.96
CA ILE A 5 -7.08 38.65 29.21
C ILE A 5 -6.43 39.81 28.46
N THR A 6 -5.88 40.78 29.19
CA THR A 6 -5.34 42.03 28.61
C THR A 6 -3.83 42.17 28.77
N SER A 7 -3.17 41.30 29.55
CA SER A 7 -1.73 41.35 29.83
C SER A 7 -1.08 39.98 29.63
N PRO A 8 0.21 39.93 29.24
CA PRO A 8 0.96 38.68 29.07
C PRO A 8 1.22 37.95 30.40
N GLY A 9 1.52 36.66 30.33
CA GLY A 9 2.02 35.84 31.44
C GLY A 9 1.00 35.53 32.53
N LEU A 10 -0.29 35.75 32.25
CA LEU A 10 -1.35 35.54 33.22
C LEU A 10 -1.75 34.07 33.27
N VAL A 11 -2.00 33.57 34.49
CA VAL A 11 -2.74 32.32 34.70
C VAL A 11 -4.20 32.69 34.91
N THR A 12 -5.05 32.28 33.98
CA THR A 12 -6.49 32.47 33.99
C THR A 12 -7.16 31.14 34.30
N THR A 13 -8.08 31.13 35.26
CA THR A 13 -8.87 29.95 35.60
C THR A 13 -10.34 30.29 35.49
N GLY A 14 -11.08 29.45 34.75
CA GLY A 14 -12.51 29.51 34.57
C GLY A 14 -13.31 29.04 35.79
N THR A 15 -14.58 28.75 35.57
CA THR A 15 -15.52 28.14 36.51
C THR A 15 -15.89 26.73 36.05
N GLU A 16 -16.65 25.98 36.84
CA GLU A 16 -17.16 24.66 36.40
C GLU A 16 -18.39 24.75 35.46
N GLY A 17 -18.71 25.94 34.96
CA GLY A 17 -19.78 26.12 33.98
C GLY A 17 -19.29 27.00 32.83
N ALA A 18 -20.06 27.02 31.74
CA ALA A 18 -19.69 27.64 30.49
C ALA A 18 -19.09 29.06 30.64
N ASP A 19 -17.89 29.22 30.11
CA ASP A 19 -17.08 30.42 30.11
C ASP A 19 -16.82 30.96 28.70
N GLU A 20 -16.64 32.27 28.62
CA GLU A 20 -16.21 33.00 27.44
C GLU A 20 -14.91 33.72 27.78
N ILE A 21 -13.79 33.22 27.26
CA ILE A 21 -12.45 33.71 27.55
C ILE A 21 -11.88 34.34 26.29
N LEU A 22 -11.62 35.65 26.34
CA LEU A 22 -11.12 36.42 25.21
C LEU A 22 -9.74 36.99 25.51
N PHE A 23 -8.79 36.83 24.57
CA PHE A 23 -7.55 37.58 24.59
C PHE A 23 -7.75 38.94 23.91
N GLY A 24 -7.52 40.02 24.64
CA GLY A 24 -7.69 41.38 24.14
C GLY A 24 -6.59 41.84 23.18
N SER A 25 -5.48 41.10 23.06
CA SER A 25 -4.39 41.36 22.10
C SER A 25 -3.46 40.14 21.95
N SER A 26 -2.59 40.13 20.92
CA SER A 26 -1.62 39.05 20.66
C SER A 26 -0.52 39.04 21.72
N VAL A 27 -0.16 40.21 22.22
CA VAL A 27 0.78 40.35 23.34
C VAL A 27 0.21 39.73 24.60
N ALA A 28 -1.10 39.80 24.85
CA ALA A 28 -1.71 39.19 26.03
C ALA A 28 -1.63 37.65 26.04
N ALA A 29 -1.43 37.01 24.88
CA ALA A 29 -1.24 35.57 24.78
C ALA A 29 0.15 35.10 25.22
N ASN A 30 1.15 36.00 25.20
CA ASN A 30 2.53 35.66 25.47
C ASN A 30 2.70 35.05 26.88
N GLY A 31 3.13 33.78 26.95
CA GLY A 31 3.35 33.03 28.19
C GLY A 31 2.11 32.85 29.08
N SER A 32 0.91 33.15 28.58
CA SER A 32 -0.32 33.04 29.37
C SER A 32 -0.80 31.59 29.44
N VAL A 33 -1.41 31.23 30.57
CA VAL A 33 -2.04 29.92 30.80
C VAL A 33 -3.54 30.13 30.99
N VAL A 34 -4.37 29.36 30.30
CA VAL A 34 -5.82 29.31 30.49
C VAL A 34 -6.21 27.90 30.89
N ASN A 35 -6.94 27.78 32.00
CA ASN A 35 -7.56 26.55 32.47
C ASN A 35 -9.06 26.80 32.57
N ALA A 36 -9.85 26.33 31.60
CA ALA A 36 -11.27 26.63 31.54
C ALA A 36 -12.10 25.80 32.54
N LEU A 37 -11.61 24.60 32.89
CA LEU A 37 -12.11 23.67 33.91
C LEU A 37 -13.20 22.72 33.40
N ALA A 38 -14.46 22.98 33.72
CA ALA A 38 -15.57 22.13 33.33
C ALA A 38 -16.65 23.01 32.70
N GLY A 39 -17.45 22.45 31.80
CA GLY A 39 -18.49 23.20 31.12
C GLY A 39 -18.13 23.39 29.65
N ASN A 40 -19.05 23.95 28.87
CA ASN A 40 -18.79 24.17 27.45
C ASN A 40 -18.23 25.58 27.28
N ASP A 41 -16.92 25.69 27.19
CA ASP A 41 -16.21 26.95 27.20
C ASP A 41 -15.90 27.44 25.79
N THR A 42 -15.77 28.75 25.64
CA THR A 42 -15.37 29.39 24.38
C THR A 42 -14.14 30.25 24.64
N ILE A 43 -13.02 29.86 24.03
CA ILE A 43 -11.74 30.54 24.19
C ILE A 43 -11.35 31.13 22.83
N THR A 44 -11.26 32.45 22.77
CA THR A 44 -10.96 33.17 21.52
C THR A 44 -9.66 33.95 21.63
N LEU A 45 -8.75 33.68 20.70
CA LEU A 45 -7.51 34.41 20.49
C LEU A 45 -7.63 35.14 19.16
N THR A 46 -7.90 36.45 19.19
CA THR A 46 -7.99 37.28 17.99
C THR A 46 -6.97 38.40 18.08
N ALA A 47 -5.83 38.25 17.41
CA ALA A 47 -4.94 39.38 17.24
C ALA A 47 -3.91 39.13 16.15
N ALA A 48 -3.73 40.10 15.25
CA ALA A 48 -2.61 40.11 14.31
C ALA A 48 -1.37 40.74 14.96
N GLY A 49 -0.21 40.10 14.83
CA GLY A 49 1.08 40.69 15.23
C GLY A 49 2.26 39.97 14.57
N SER A 50 3.35 40.69 14.33
CA SER A 50 4.61 40.06 13.89
C SER A 50 5.31 39.37 15.07
N THR A 51 6.29 38.51 14.77
CA THR A 51 7.08 37.68 15.70
C THR A 51 7.33 38.31 17.08
N ILE A 52 7.04 37.55 18.15
CA ILE A 52 7.40 37.94 19.51
C ILE A 52 8.63 37.14 19.95
N SER A 53 9.77 37.81 20.01
CA SER A 53 11.05 37.16 20.31
C SER A 53 11.23 36.91 21.83
N ALA A 54 11.78 35.74 22.17
CA ALA A 54 12.28 35.35 23.50
C ALA A 54 11.25 35.01 24.61
N VAL A 55 10.04 34.51 24.28
CA VAL A 55 9.10 33.95 25.28
C VAL A 55 8.35 32.74 24.72
N GLY A 56 7.82 31.87 25.59
CA GLY A 56 6.96 30.73 25.22
C GLY A 56 5.56 31.15 24.79
N GLY A 57 4.93 30.34 23.92
CA GLY A 57 3.54 30.50 23.50
C GLY A 57 2.52 30.28 24.64
N PRO A 58 1.24 30.63 24.43
CA PRO A 58 0.19 30.37 25.40
C PRO A 58 -0.03 28.85 25.61
N SER A 59 -0.47 28.48 26.81
CA SER A 59 -1.04 27.16 27.10
C SER A 59 -2.54 27.34 27.35
N ILE A 60 -3.36 26.78 26.47
CA ILE A 60 -4.82 26.85 26.53
C ILE A 60 -5.34 25.45 26.81
N ASN A 61 -6.09 25.29 27.90
CA ASN A 61 -6.68 24.03 28.32
C ASN A 61 -8.19 24.22 28.51
N GLY A 62 -9.01 23.61 27.66
CA GLY A 62 -10.46 23.52 27.85
C GLY A 62 -10.82 22.62 29.04
N MET A 63 -10.11 21.50 29.15
CA MET A 63 -10.15 20.51 30.23
C MET A 63 -11.39 19.61 30.21
N GLY A 64 -12.62 20.11 30.33
CA GLY A 64 -13.79 19.24 30.43
C GLY A 64 -15.07 19.89 29.95
N GLY A 65 -15.90 19.14 29.23
CA GLY A 65 -17.06 19.67 28.52
C GLY A 65 -16.74 19.85 27.03
N ALA A 66 -17.70 20.33 26.24
CA ALA A 66 -17.50 20.52 24.81
C ALA A 66 -17.07 21.96 24.53
N ASP A 67 -15.77 22.15 24.35
CA ASP A 67 -15.10 23.44 24.28
C ASP A 67 -14.89 23.93 22.85
N VAL A 68 -14.82 25.24 22.68
CA VAL A 68 -14.50 25.89 21.41
C VAL A 68 -13.25 26.75 21.58
N ILE A 69 -12.15 26.35 20.95
CA ILE A 69 -10.89 27.09 20.93
C ILE A 69 -10.69 27.67 19.53
N SER A 70 -10.82 28.99 19.41
CA SER A 70 -10.63 29.70 18.14
C SER A 70 -9.37 30.56 18.19
N VAL A 71 -8.43 30.27 17.32
CA VAL A 71 -7.14 30.93 17.24
C VAL A 71 -7.00 31.62 15.91
N SER A 72 -6.84 32.94 15.97
CA SER A 72 -6.56 33.78 14.82
C SER A 72 -5.42 34.78 15.06
N GLY A 73 -4.35 34.64 14.25
CA GLY A 73 -3.22 35.58 14.21
C GLY A 73 -2.12 35.38 15.26
N LEU A 74 -1.93 34.18 15.82
CA LEU A 74 -0.83 33.96 16.77
C LEU A 74 0.52 34.33 16.14
N PRO A 75 1.33 35.16 16.82
CA PRO A 75 2.68 35.46 16.39
C PRO A 75 3.57 34.21 16.54
N ASP A 76 4.69 34.20 15.82
CA ASP A 76 5.75 33.22 16.02
C ASP A 76 6.41 33.41 17.39
N PHE A 77 6.37 32.34 18.21
CA PHE A 77 6.97 32.28 19.54
C PHE A 77 8.34 31.62 19.46
N SER A 78 9.38 32.43 19.32
CA SER A 78 10.74 31.94 19.02
C SER A 78 11.42 31.12 20.14
N ALA A 79 10.77 30.91 21.29
CA ALA A 79 11.36 30.27 22.47
C ALA A 79 10.43 29.24 23.18
N GLY A 80 9.32 28.83 22.57
CA GLY A 80 8.46 27.79 23.12
C GLY A 80 7.22 27.50 22.29
N VAL A 81 6.71 26.28 22.41
CA VAL A 81 5.54 25.80 21.67
C VAL A 81 4.26 26.27 22.36
N ALA A 82 3.35 26.92 21.64
CA ALA A 82 1.99 27.17 22.14
C ALA A 82 1.25 25.83 22.22
N ALA A 83 0.47 25.60 23.27
CA ALA A 83 -0.32 24.38 23.43
C ALA A 83 -1.80 24.72 23.43
N LEU A 84 -2.57 24.07 22.57
CA LEU A 84 -4.03 24.13 22.53
C LEU A 84 -4.56 22.74 22.87
N ASN A 85 -5.24 22.60 24.00
CA ASN A 85 -5.74 21.33 24.50
C ASN A 85 -7.25 21.45 24.68
N GLY A 86 -8.03 20.62 23.98
CA GLY A 86 -9.48 20.49 24.17
C GLY A 86 -9.76 19.95 25.56
N GLY A 87 -9.38 18.70 25.82
CA GLY A 87 -9.58 18.05 27.12
C GLY A 87 -10.53 16.89 26.98
N ALA A 88 -11.51 16.77 27.86
CA ALA A 88 -12.52 15.72 27.80
C ALA A 88 -13.86 16.29 27.31
N GLY A 89 -14.40 15.77 26.22
CA GLY A 89 -15.64 16.23 25.60
C GLY A 89 -15.48 16.29 24.09
N GLY A 90 -16.52 16.71 23.37
CA GLY A 90 -16.41 16.89 21.92
C GLY A 90 -15.99 18.32 21.60
N ASP A 91 -14.69 18.54 21.48
CA ASP A 91 -14.10 19.87 21.38
C ASP A 91 -13.99 20.34 19.93
N THR A 92 -13.95 21.64 19.73
CA THR A 92 -13.70 22.26 18.43
C THR A 92 -12.52 23.21 18.50
N ILE A 93 -11.43 22.88 17.81
CA ILE A 93 -10.24 23.72 17.72
C ILE A 93 -10.11 24.26 16.30
N THR A 94 -10.19 25.57 16.14
CA THR A 94 -10.02 26.23 14.83
C THR A 94 -8.79 27.11 14.84
N ILE A 95 -7.91 26.89 13.86
CA ILE A 95 -6.65 27.60 13.69
C ILE A 95 -6.68 28.33 12.36
N SER A 96 -6.64 29.65 12.42
CA SER A 96 -6.58 30.55 11.26
C SER A 96 -5.38 31.47 11.42
N ASN A 97 -4.31 31.26 10.65
CA ASN A 97 -3.13 32.10 10.65
C ASN A 97 -2.31 31.98 11.95
N THR A 98 -1.57 30.88 12.08
CA THR A 98 -0.51 30.68 13.07
C THR A 98 0.86 30.63 12.40
N LEU A 99 1.89 31.08 13.11
CA LEU A 99 3.28 31.01 12.64
C LEU A 99 4.08 30.10 13.57
N GLY A 100 4.25 28.84 13.19
CA GLY A 100 5.19 27.88 13.82
C GLY A 100 4.93 27.50 15.29
N GLY A 101 5.34 26.28 15.67
CA GLY A 101 5.45 25.91 17.08
C GLY A 101 4.12 25.88 17.85
N VAL A 102 3.07 25.27 17.30
CA VAL A 102 1.83 24.99 18.03
C VAL A 102 1.65 23.48 18.20
N ALA A 103 1.48 23.01 19.42
CA ALA A 103 0.98 21.69 19.73
C ALA A 103 -0.53 21.77 19.91
N VAL A 104 -1.27 20.91 19.23
CA VAL A 104 -2.73 20.84 19.28
C VAL A 104 -3.11 19.45 19.75
N ASN A 105 -3.89 19.38 20.82
CA ASN A 105 -4.41 18.15 21.38
C ASN A 105 -5.94 18.24 21.47
N GLY A 106 -6.65 17.27 20.89
CA GLY A 106 -8.10 17.11 21.06
C GLY A 106 -8.40 16.65 22.48
N GLY A 107 -8.12 15.38 22.76
CA GLY A 107 -8.18 14.79 24.09
C GLY A 107 -9.08 13.55 24.09
N ASP A 108 -10.00 13.44 25.05
CA ASP A 108 -11.01 12.38 25.04
C ASP A 108 -12.33 12.95 24.48
N GLY A 109 -13.06 12.20 23.67
CA GLY A 109 -14.32 12.62 23.04
C GLY A 109 -14.16 12.85 21.54
N ASN A 110 -15.26 13.20 20.86
CA ASN A 110 -15.25 13.32 19.40
C ASN A 110 -14.93 14.76 19.01
N ASP A 111 -13.69 15.01 18.63
CA ASP A 111 -13.14 16.35 18.41
C ASP A 111 -13.19 16.78 16.94
N LEU A 112 -13.26 18.09 16.72
CA LEU A 112 -13.17 18.72 15.42
C LEU A 112 -12.01 19.72 15.39
N ILE A 113 -10.96 19.40 14.64
CA ILE A 113 -9.81 20.28 14.45
C ILE A 113 -9.76 20.81 13.01
N ASN A 114 -9.79 22.13 12.85
CA ASN A 114 -9.68 22.79 11.56
C ASN A 114 -8.43 23.67 11.51
N VAL A 115 -7.47 23.32 10.66
CA VAL A 115 -6.26 24.14 10.39
C VAL A 115 -6.44 24.86 9.06
N LEU A 116 -7.07 26.02 9.11
CA LEU A 116 -7.46 26.82 7.95
C LEU A 116 -6.27 27.59 7.33
N SER A 117 -5.26 27.91 8.12
CA SER A 117 -3.97 28.45 7.67
C SER A 117 -2.94 28.43 8.80
N GLY A 118 -1.66 28.33 8.44
CA GLY A 118 -0.54 28.39 9.38
C GLY A 118 0.19 27.06 9.53
N SER A 119 1.03 26.97 10.56
CA SER A 119 1.80 25.75 10.85
C SER A 119 1.47 25.20 12.24
N VAL A 120 1.30 23.88 12.32
CA VAL A 120 1.14 23.10 13.56
C VAL A 120 2.31 22.14 13.66
N GLU A 121 2.95 22.10 14.82
CA GLU A 121 4.11 21.24 15.05
C GLU A 121 3.67 19.80 15.35
N THR A 122 2.72 19.64 16.27
CA THR A 122 2.15 18.33 16.60
C THR A 122 0.64 18.44 16.69
N LEU A 123 -0.07 17.50 16.08
CA LEU A 123 -1.52 17.35 16.16
C LEU A 123 -1.82 15.96 16.70
N ASN A 124 -2.52 15.89 17.83
CA ASN A 124 -2.92 14.64 18.47
C ASN A 124 -4.40 14.71 18.85
N VAL A 125 -5.31 13.96 18.21
CA VAL A 125 -6.75 14.09 18.55
C VAL A 125 -7.19 13.20 19.71
N GLY A 126 -6.48 12.10 19.99
CA GLY A 126 -6.58 11.40 21.26
C GLY A 126 -7.53 10.21 21.22
N GLY A 127 -8.63 10.23 21.96
CA GLY A 127 -9.56 9.11 22.01
C GLY A 127 -10.97 9.54 21.67
N GLY A 128 -11.58 8.97 20.65
CA GLY A 128 -12.91 9.33 20.17
C GLY A 128 -12.98 9.12 18.66
N SER A 129 -14.10 9.48 18.06
CA SER A 129 -14.18 9.55 16.59
C SER A 129 -13.99 10.99 16.17
N ASP A 130 -12.75 11.30 15.78
CA ASP A 130 -12.30 12.66 15.57
C ASP A 130 -12.35 13.07 14.10
N THR A 131 -12.35 14.38 13.86
CA THR A 131 -12.34 14.96 12.52
C THR A 131 -11.29 16.05 12.43
N VAL A 132 -10.35 15.89 11.51
CA VAL A 132 -9.26 16.84 11.26
C VAL A 132 -9.30 17.31 9.81
N ASN A 133 -9.34 18.63 9.60
CA ASN A 133 -9.30 19.25 8.28
C ASN A 133 -8.12 20.21 8.17
N ILE A 134 -7.21 19.95 7.23
CA ILE A 134 -6.03 20.79 6.95
C ILE A 134 -6.22 21.46 5.60
N ALA A 135 -6.44 22.78 5.61
CA ALA A 135 -6.66 23.55 4.40
C ALA A 135 -5.37 23.79 3.60
N THR A 136 -5.54 24.24 2.36
CA THR A 136 -4.44 24.61 1.45
C THR A 136 -3.51 25.66 2.08
N GLY A 137 -2.20 25.45 1.96
CA GLY A 137 -1.20 26.37 2.49
C GLY A 137 -0.94 26.24 3.99
N SER A 138 -1.65 25.36 4.69
CA SER A 138 -1.30 24.92 6.05
C SER A 138 -0.24 23.82 6.02
N VAL A 139 0.55 23.72 7.08
CA VAL A 139 1.55 22.65 7.27
C VAL A 139 1.39 22.03 8.65
N VAL A 140 1.40 20.69 8.73
CA VAL A 140 1.44 19.96 10.00
C VAL A 140 2.64 19.02 10.02
N SER A 141 3.52 19.13 11.01
CA SER A 141 4.78 18.37 11.06
C SER A 141 4.63 16.94 11.61
N GLY A 142 3.61 16.67 12.43
CA GLY A 142 3.36 15.34 12.96
C GLY A 142 1.90 15.19 13.39
N VAL A 143 1.31 14.04 13.05
CA VAL A 143 -0.10 13.75 13.31
C VAL A 143 -0.25 12.40 13.98
N THR A 144 -1.09 12.34 15.01
CA THR A 144 -1.59 11.12 15.64
C THR A 144 -3.09 11.28 15.79
N LEU A 145 -3.89 10.35 15.26
CA LEU A 145 -5.35 10.43 15.45
C LEU A 145 -5.74 9.78 16.78
N GLY A 146 -5.24 8.57 17.03
CA GLY A 146 -5.31 7.94 18.34
C GLY A 146 -6.31 6.80 18.32
N ALA A 147 -7.27 6.76 19.24
CA ALA A 147 -8.21 5.64 19.34
C ALA A 147 -9.60 6.04 18.89
N GLY A 148 -10.26 5.21 18.09
CA GLY A 148 -11.59 5.42 17.55
C GLY A 148 -11.56 5.51 16.03
N ALA A 149 -12.72 5.71 15.40
CA ALA A 149 -12.79 5.81 13.95
C ALA A 149 -12.69 7.27 13.54
N ASP A 150 -11.53 7.66 13.01
CA ASP A 150 -11.15 9.04 12.76
C ASP A 150 -11.25 9.42 11.28
N TYR A 151 -11.46 10.71 11.03
CA TYR A 151 -11.43 11.29 9.70
C TYR A 151 -10.34 12.35 9.60
N PHE A 152 -9.37 12.15 8.71
CA PHE A 152 -8.31 13.12 8.43
C PHE A 152 -8.32 13.51 6.96
N SER A 153 -8.50 14.80 6.68
CA SER A 153 -8.41 15.35 5.32
C SER A 153 -7.38 16.47 5.27
N ALA A 154 -6.39 16.34 4.39
CA ALA A 154 -5.41 17.38 4.14
C ALA A 154 -5.31 17.74 2.66
N VAL A 155 -5.60 18.99 2.37
CA VAL A 155 -5.19 19.66 1.12
C VAL A 155 -3.91 20.47 1.34
N GLY A 156 -3.61 20.83 2.59
CA GLY A 156 -2.29 21.30 3.02
C GLY A 156 -1.25 20.18 3.11
N ASP A 157 -0.03 20.53 3.51
CA ASP A 157 1.08 19.57 3.60
C ASP A 157 1.15 18.89 4.96
N VAL A 158 1.36 17.57 4.96
CA VAL A 158 1.75 16.82 6.16
C VAL A 158 3.26 16.59 6.06
N ALA A 159 4.02 17.42 6.75
CA ALA A 159 5.48 17.53 6.64
C ALA A 159 6.25 16.54 7.54
N GLY A 160 5.58 15.51 8.04
CA GLY A 160 6.19 14.39 8.77
C GLY A 160 5.24 13.21 8.89
N ASN A 161 5.34 12.44 9.97
CA ASN A 161 4.61 11.19 10.09
C ASN A 161 3.15 11.40 10.44
N LEU A 162 2.30 10.52 9.93
CA LEU A 162 0.88 10.39 10.26
C LEU A 162 0.66 8.98 10.83
N VAL A 163 0.08 8.91 12.02
CA VAL A 163 -0.37 7.65 12.63
C VAL A 163 -1.87 7.78 12.86
N ALA A 164 -2.68 6.95 12.20
CA ALA A 164 -4.13 7.00 12.37
C ALA A 164 -4.48 6.48 13.78
N GLY A 165 -4.11 5.24 14.09
CA GLY A 165 -4.01 4.78 15.46
C GLY A 165 -4.74 3.47 15.68
N GLY A 166 -6.00 3.46 16.07
CA GLY A 166 -6.76 2.22 16.12
C GLY A 166 -8.25 2.49 16.04
N GLY A 167 -8.97 1.65 15.30
CA GLY A 167 -10.31 1.97 14.80
C GLY A 167 -10.28 1.97 13.28
N ALA A 168 -11.43 2.15 12.62
CA ALA A 168 -11.50 2.16 11.16
C ALA A 168 -11.43 3.61 10.65
N ASP A 169 -10.25 4.03 10.26
CA ASP A 169 -9.92 5.41 9.97
C ASP A 169 -10.10 5.74 8.48
N THR A 170 -10.39 7.01 8.18
CA THR A 170 -10.48 7.53 6.82
C THR A 170 -9.49 8.67 6.65
N ILE A 171 -8.50 8.47 5.79
CA ILE A 171 -7.44 9.45 5.49
C ILE A 171 -7.51 9.86 4.02
N THR A 172 -7.61 11.16 3.75
CA THR A 172 -7.57 11.71 2.39
C THR A 172 -6.52 12.81 2.29
N LEU A 173 -5.49 12.59 1.47
CA LEU A 173 -4.37 13.51 1.27
C LEU A 173 -4.26 13.93 -0.19
N ALA A 174 -4.24 15.24 -0.44
CA ALA A 174 -3.86 15.75 -1.76
C ALA A 174 -2.38 15.50 -2.07
N SER A 175 -1.54 15.37 -1.03
CA SER A 175 -0.11 15.10 -1.15
C SER A 175 0.45 14.58 0.17
N PHE A 176 1.36 13.61 0.10
CA PHE A 176 2.20 13.14 1.21
C PHE A 176 3.66 13.17 0.74
N SER A 177 4.16 14.38 0.49
CA SER A 177 5.36 14.61 -0.31
C SER A 177 6.68 14.56 0.46
N LYS A 178 6.62 14.53 1.80
CA LYS A 178 7.81 14.57 2.63
C LYS A 178 8.60 13.27 2.48
N SER A 179 9.81 13.38 1.91
CA SER A 179 10.68 12.21 1.78
C SER A 179 11.04 11.61 3.13
N GLY A 180 10.91 10.29 3.25
CA GLY A 180 11.10 9.52 4.48
C GLY A 180 9.95 9.60 5.48
N ALA A 181 8.85 10.31 5.16
CA ALA A 181 7.67 10.31 6.00
C ALA A 181 6.91 8.98 5.87
N ILE A 182 6.27 8.59 6.97
CA ILE A 182 5.49 7.35 7.05
C ILE A 182 4.07 7.69 7.47
N LEU A 183 3.11 7.20 6.69
CA LEU A 183 1.70 7.08 7.08
C LEU A 183 1.49 5.65 7.57
N ASN A 184 1.24 5.49 8.87
CA ASN A 184 0.80 4.23 9.44
C ASN A 184 -0.69 4.32 9.74
N ALA A 185 -1.48 3.38 9.24
CA ALA A 185 -2.90 3.30 9.58
C ALA A 185 -3.06 2.88 11.05
N ASP A 186 -2.42 1.79 11.50
CA ASP A 186 -2.42 1.45 12.93
C ASP A 186 -1.16 1.87 13.71
N SER A 187 -1.32 2.17 15.00
CA SER A 187 -0.26 2.46 15.97
C SER A 187 0.55 1.23 16.40
N SER A 188 0.01 0.04 16.19
CA SER A 188 0.60 -1.25 16.51
C SER A 188 0.85 -2.07 15.25
N ALA A 189 1.78 -3.02 15.31
CA ALA A 189 2.22 -3.74 14.12
C ALA A 189 1.09 -4.55 13.44
N ASN A 190 0.08 -4.97 14.20
CA ASN A 190 -1.04 -5.83 13.77
C ASN A 190 -2.35 -5.46 14.49
N GLY A 191 -2.50 -4.21 14.94
CA GLY A 191 -3.76 -3.71 15.53
C GLY A 191 -4.79 -3.54 14.44
N GLY A 192 -6.07 -3.59 14.83
CA GLY A 192 -7.17 -3.71 13.88
C GLY A 192 -7.90 -2.39 13.65
N GLY A 193 -7.90 -1.99 12.38
CA GLY A 193 -8.81 -1.06 11.73
C GLY A 193 -9.18 -1.64 10.36
N ALA A 194 -10.24 -1.18 9.72
CA ALA A 194 -10.38 -1.42 8.28
C ALA A 194 -10.27 -0.04 7.65
N ASP A 195 -9.04 0.37 7.36
CA ASP A 195 -8.72 1.77 7.11
C ASP A 195 -8.89 2.11 5.63
N SER A 196 -9.31 3.34 5.37
CA SER A 196 -9.51 3.87 4.03
C SER A 196 -8.54 5.01 3.79
N ILE A 197 -7.50 4.76 2.99
CA ILE A 197 -6.43 5.72 2.71
C ILE A 197 -6.48 6.12 1.24
N SER A 198 -6.64 7.40 0.96
CA SER A 198 -6.58 7.97 -0.38
C SER A 198 -5.51 9.04 -0.46
N VAL A 199 -4.48 8.84 -1.30
CA VAL A 199 -3.37 9.77 -1.49
C VAL A 199 -3.19 10.08 -2.96
N VAL A 200 -3.34 11.35 -3.35
CA VAL A 200 -3.18 11.72 -4.77
C VAL A 200 -1.70 11.66 -5.19
N ALA A 201 -0.79 12.17 -4.37
CA ALA A 201 0.64 12.15 -4.65
C ALA A 201 1.45 11.70 -3.43
N LEU A 202 2.04 10.52 -3.51
CA LEU A 202 2.99 10.02 -2.52
C LEU A 202 4.41 10.43 -2.95
N GLY A 203 5.14 11.09 -2.04
CA GLY A 203 6.49 11.60 -2.32
C GLY A 203 7.55 10.52 -2.47
N ASP A 204 8.74 10.91 -2.91
CA ASP A 204 9.89 10.00 -3.01
C ASP A 204 10.29 9.45 -1.63
N ASN A 205 10.48 8.14 -1.50
CA ASN A 205 10.80 7.44 -0.24
C ASN A 205 9.79 7.71 0.89
N ALA A 206 8.55 8.09 0.56
CA ALA A 206 7.46 8.18 1.52
C ALA A 206 6.69 6.86 1.53
N ASP A 207 6.29 6.40 2.70
CA ASP A 207 5.65 5.08 2.86
C ASP A 207 4.22 5.21 3.36
N ILE A 208 3.37 4.29 2.90
CA ILE A 208 2.03 4.02 3.44
C ILE A 208 2.00 2.58 3.95
N LYS A 209 1.45 2.37 5.16
CA LYS A 209 1.34 1.06 5.80
C LYS A 209 -0.04 0.87 6.40
N GLY A 210 -0.82 -0.05 5.86
CA GLY A 210 -2.13 -0.47 6.38
C GLY A 210 -2.03 -1.11 7.78
N LYS A 211 -0.98 -1.90 8.01
CA LYS A 211 -0.74 -2.64 9.26
C LYS A 211 -1.67 -3.83 9.44
N GLY A 212 -2.83 -3.64 10.05
CA GLY A 212 -3.68 -4.74 10.48
C GLY A 212 -5.13 -4.47 10.19
N GLY A 213 -5.83 -5.52 9.75
CA GLY A 213 -7.22 -5.44 9.30
C GLY A 213 -7.29 -5.27 7.78
N SER A 214 -8.51 -5.23 7.24
CA SER A 214 -8.72 -5.24 5.78
C SER A 214 -8.77 -3.80 5.26
N ASP A 215 -7.63 -3.33 4.78
CA ASP A 215 -7.45 -1.93 4.40
C ASP A 215 -7.80 -1.67 2.94
N THR A 216 -8.23 -0.45 2.65
CA THR A 216 -8.39 0.07 1.29
C THR A 216 -7.43 1.22 1.07
N ILE A 217 -6.40 1.01 0.25
CA ILE A 217 -5.36 1.99 -0.03
C ILE A 217 -5.41 2.37 -1.51
N SER A 218 -5.66 3.64 -1.81
CA SER A 218 -5.69 4.18 -3.16
C SER A 218 -4.67 5.29 -3.33
N VAL A 219 -3.75 5.12 -4.29
CA VAL A 219 -2.69 6.08 -4.58
C VAL A 219 -2.66 6.41 -6.07
N THR A 220 -2.84 7.68 -6.42
CA THR A 220 -2.82 8.08 -7.84
C THR A 220 -1.39 8.09 -8.41
N THR A 221 -0.43 8.68 -7.69
CA THR A 221 0.98 8.70 -8.10
C THR A 221 1.92 8.36 -6.94
N ILE A 222 2.87 7.47 -7.20
CA ILE A 222 3.90 7.07 -6.23
C ILE A 222 5.28 7.56 -6.69
N GLY A 223 5.96 8.28 -5.80
CA GLY A 223 7.34 8.75 -5.98
C GLY A 223 8.36 7.62 -5.96
N SER A 224 9.60 7.92 -6.36
CA SER A 224 10.67 6.92 -6.41
C SER A 224 11.08 6.46 -5.01
N GLY A 225 11.29 5.16 -4.82
CA GLY A 225 11.70 4.55 -3.56
C GLY A 225 10.61 4.48 -2.50
N ALA A 226 9.40 4.99 -2.79
CA ALA A 226 8.25 4.88 -1.90
C ALA A 226 7.72 3.44 -1.82
N ILE A 227 7.07 3.14 -0.70
CA ILE A 227 6.46 1.83 -0.46
C ILE A 227 5.00 2.00 -0.06
N VAL A 228 4.11 1.24 -0.70
CA VAL A 228 2.71 1.08 -0.28
C VAL A 228 2.51 -0.34 0.20
N GLU A 229 2.21 -0.51 1.49
CA GLU A 229 2.05 -1.81 2.15
C GLU A 229 0.63 -1.95 2.73
N GLY A 230 -0.07 -3.05 2.45
CA GLY A 230 -1.29 -3.43 3.19
C GLY A 230 -0.98 -4.03 4.56
N ASN A 231 0.07 -4.85 4.61
CA ASN A 231 0.52 -5.67 5.73
C ASN A 231 -0.39 -6.86 6.06
N ALA A 232 -1.27 -6.82 7.05
CA ALA A 232 -2.00 -8.01 7.51
C ALA A 232 -3.51 -7.81 7.43
N GLY A 233 -4.19 -8.64 6.64
CA GLY A 233 -5.62 -8.55 6.37
C GLY A 233 -5.87 -8.79 4.89
N GLY A 234 -7.14 -8.90 4.49
CA GLY A 234 -7.45 -8.95 3.06
C GLY A 234 -7.58 -7.53 2.53
N ASP A 235 -6.53 -7.03 1.89
CA ASP A 235 -6.35 -5.62 1.55
C ASP A 235 -6.72 -5.33 0.09
N LEU A 236 -7.20 -4.11 -0.18
CA LEU A 236 -7.45 -3.57 -1.52
C LEU A 236 -6.48 -2.43 -1.82
N LEU A 237 -5.50 -2.68 -2.67
CA LEU A 237 -4.48 -1.72 -3.08
C LEU A 237 -4.75 -1.27 -4.52
N THR A 238 -5.09 0.01 -4.73
CA THR A 238 -5.28 0.59 -6.07
C THR A 238 -4.22 1.65 -6.34
N VAL A 239 -3.41 1.45 -7.37
CA VAL A 239 -2.35 2.39 -7.76
C VAL A 239 -2.51 2.79 -9.22
N GLU A 240 -2.75 4.07 -9.51
CA GLU A 240 -2.93 4.51 -10.90
C GLU A 240 -1.61 4.63 -11.65
N SER A 241 -0.53 5.05 -10.99
CA SER A 241 0.78 5.22 -11.62
C SER A 241 1.93 5.12 -10.62
N PHE A 242 2.92 4.28 -10.91
CA PHE A 242 4.19 4.30 -10.17
C PHE A 242 5.43 4.01 -11.03
N GLY A 243 6.54 4.63 -10.61
CA GLY A 243 7.90 4.34 -11.08
C GLY A 243 8.62 3.46 -10.06
N SER A 244 9.95 3.56 -9.96
CA SER A 244 10.86 2.75 -9.11
C SER A 244 10.48 2.70 -7.62
N ALA A 245 9.36 2.08 -7.31
CA ALA A 245 8.70 2.02 -6.02
C ALA A 245 8.12 0.61 -5.85
N ARG A 246 7.58 0.35 -4.66
CA ARG A 246 7.11 -0.98 -4.27
C ARG A 246 5.67 -0.92 -3.77
N VAL A 247 4.85 -1.82 -4.30
CA VAL A 247 3.50 -2.09 -3.80
C VAL A 247 3.52 -3.49 -3.23
N GLN A 248 3.09 -3.68 -1.99
CA GLN A 248 3.00 -5.01 -1.39
C GLN A 248 1.71 -5.14 -0.60
N ALA A 249 0.96 -6.22 -0.78
CA ALA A 249 -0.27 -6.41 -0.01
C ALA A 249 0.04 -7.00 1.35
N GLY A 250 0.56 -8.23 1.45
CA GLY A 250 1.15 -8.76 2.67
C GLY A 250 0.62 -10.13 3.02
N SER A 251 -0.17 -10.29 4.08
CA SER A 251 -0.79 -11.56 4.44
C SER A 251 -2.31 -11.41 4.49
N GLY A 252 -3.04 -12.36 3.93
CA GLY A 252 -4.49 -12.27 3.74
C GLY A 252 -4.81 -12.46 2.26
N ASN A 253 -6.08 -12.44 1.90
CA ASN A 253 -6.48 -12.57 0.49
C ASN A 253 -6.62 -11.17 -0.08
N ASP A 254 -5.62 -10.75 -0.83
CA ASP A 254 -5.42 -9.37 -1.24
C ASP A 254 -5.87 -9.12 -2.68
N THR A 255 -6.22 -7.88 -2.97
CA THR A 255 -6.53 -7.40 -4.32
C THR A 255 -5.68 -6.19 -4.64
N ILE A 256 -4.83 -6.30 -5.67
CA ILE A 256 -3.97 -5.22 -6.15
C ILE A 256 -4.41 -4.83 -7.56
N SER A 257 -4.76 -3.57 -7.78
CA SER A 257 -5.06 -3.01 -9.09
C SER A 257 -4.05 -1.94 -9.46
N ILE A 258 -3.37 -2.16 -10.59
CA ILE A 258 -2.33 -1.29 -11.10
C ILE A 258 -2.75 -0.72 -12.45
N GLY A 259 -2.70 0.61 -12.57
CA GLY A 259 -2.86 1.34 -13.83
C GLY A 259 -1.57 1.30 -14.64
N PHE A 260 -0.72 2.30 -14.49
CA PHE A 260 0.52 2.48 -15.25
C PHE A 260 1.76 2.11 -14.41
N VAL A 261 2.71 1.38 -15.00
CA VAL A 261 4.00 1.07 -14.36
C VAL A 261 5.11 1.38 -15.33
N ALA A 262 6.07 2.23 -14.92
CA ALA A 262 7.31 2.41 -15.70
C ALA A 262 8.35 1.35 -15.34
N THR A 263 8.64 1.23 -14.05
CA THR A 263 9.59 0.29 -13.44
C THR A 263 9.12 0.08 -12.00
N GLY A 264 9.16 -1.11 -11.41
CA GLY A 264 8.72 -1.25 -10.01
C GLY A 264 8.46 -2.69 -9.59
N THR A 265 8.15 -2.88 -8.31
CA THR A 265 7.87 -4.20 -7.75
C THR A 265 6.47 -4.24 -7.17
N VAL A 266 5.72 -5.29 -7.51
CA VAL A 266 4.44 -5.62 -6.87
C VAL A 266 4.60 -6.97 -6.17
N VAL A 267 4.19 -7.07 -4.91
CA VAL A 267 4.17 -8.35 -4.18
C VAL A 267 2.80 -8.58 -3.57
N ALA A 268 2.18 -9.72 -3.85
CA ALA A 268 0.90 -10.08 -3.23
C ALA A 268 1.13 -10.54 -1.79
N GLY A 269 1.87 -11.64 -1.59
CA GLY A 269 2.47 -11.99 -0.32
C GLY A 269 2.03 -13.36 0.18
N GLY A 270 0.95 -13.46 0.95
CA GLY A 270 0.52 -14.76 1.49
C GLY A 270 -0.98 -14.83 1.64
N GLY A 271 -1.63 -15.73 0.93
CA GLY A 271 -3.07 -15.87 0.85
C GLY A 271 -3.47 -16.19 -0.58
N ALA A 272 -4.76 -16.13 -0.91
CA ALA A 272 -5.20 -16.28 -2.29
C ALA A 272 -5.40 -14.89 -2.90
N ASP A 273 -4.40 -14.39 -3.61
CA ASP A 273 -4.29 -13.00 -4.01
C ASP A 273 -4.68 -12.77 -5.48
N SER A 274 -5.11 -11.54 -5.78
CA SER A 274 -5.44 -11.11 -7.14
C SER A 274 -4.72 -9.83 -7.51
N ILE A 275 -3.88 -9.86 -8.54
CA ILE A 275 -3.21 -8.70 -9.11
C ILE A 275 -3.78 -8.44 -10.50
N THR A 276 -4.20 -7.21 -10.78
CA THR A 276 -4.62 -6.76 -12.12
C THR A 276 -3.74 -5.61 -12.60
N VAL A 277 -3.19 -5.73 -13.80
CA VAL A 277 -2.36 -4.70 -14.45
C VAL A 277 -3.06 -4.20 -15.73
N SER A 278 -3.34 -2.89 -15.80
CA SER A 278 -4.31 -2.29 -16.74
C SER A 278 -3.83 -1.06 -17.54
N GLY A 279 -2.52 -0.84 -17.63
CA GLY A 279 -1.89 0.33 -18.25
C GLY A 279 -1.78 0.33 -19.78
N ALA A 280 -1.07 1.33 -20.31
CA ALA A 280 -0.84 1.45 -21.74
C ALA A 280 0.17 0.40 -22.26
N ALA A 281 -0.01 -0.04 -23.51
CA ALA A 281 0.86 -1.02 -24.16
C ALA A 281 2.34 -0.58 -24.17
N GLY A 282 3.26 -1.46 -23.74
CA GLY A 282 4.71 -1.30 -23.92
C GLY A 282 5.49 -0.76 -22.72
N VAL A 283 4.85 -0.64 -21.56
CA VAL A 283 5.44 0.04 -20.39
C VAL A 283 5.86 -0.93 -19.27
N TYR A 284 5.41 -2.20 -19.31
CA TYR A 284 5.63 -3.14 -18.20
C TYR A 284 6.99 -3.83 -18.17
N ALA A 285 7.90 -3.58 -19.11
CA ALA A 285 9.16 -4.33 -19.19
C ALA A 285 10.03 -4.23 -17.93
N GLY A 286 9.86 -3.17 -17.13
CA GLY A 286 10.53 -2.98 -15.83
C GLY A 286 9.70 -3.38 -14.60
N LEU A 287 8.52 -3.97 -14.78
CA LEU A 287 7.70 -4.48 -13.69
C LEU A 287 8.20 -5.86 -13.26
N SER A 288 8.37 -6.05 -11.96
CA SER A 288 8.58 -7.35 -11.31
C SER A 288 7.40 -7.65 -10.40
N VAL A 289 6.83 -8.84 -10.52
CA VAL A 289 5.69 -9.29 -9.73
C VAL A 289 6.08 -10.52 -8.93
N GLY A 290 5.89 -10.51 -7.62
CA GLY A 290 5.89 -11.71 -6.80
C GLY A 290 4.47 -12.02 -6.32
N LEU A 291 3.96 -13.22 -6.52
CA LEU A 291 2.61 -13.56 -6.05
C LEU A 291 2.67 -14.02 -4.60
N GLY A 292 3.67 -14.82 -4.25
CA GLY A 292 3.86 -15.24 -2.88
C GLY A 292 3.23 -16.60 -2.62
N ALA A 293 2.86 -16.85 -1.37
CA ALA A 293 2.30 -18.13 -0.96
C ALA A 293 0.78 -18.16 -1.15
N GLY A 294 0.26 -19.27 -1.68
CA GLY A 294 -1.15 -19.51 -1.85
C GLY A 294 -1.52 -19.90 -3.28
N SER A 295 -2.72 -19.50 -3.73
CA SER A 295 -3.16 -19.75 -5.11
C SER A 295 -3.60 -18.41 -5.66
N ASP A 296 -2.69 -17.80 -6.40
CA ASP A 296 -2.76 -16.41 -6.78
C ASP A 296 -3.13 -16.25 -8.24
N THR A 297 -3.62 -15.07 -8.59
CA THR A 297 -3.95 -14.72 -9.97
C THR A 297 -3.35 -13.37 -10.36
N LEU A 298 -2.44 -13.37 -11.32
CA LEU A 298 -1.96 -12.17 -12.02
C LEU A 298 -2.69 -12.02 -13.35
N THR A 299 -3.45 -10.94 -13.52
CA THR A 299 -4.19 -10.65 -14.76
C THR A 299 -3.62 -9.41 -15.45
N TYR A 300 -3.26 -9.56 -16.73
CA TYR A 300 -3.00 -8.44 -17.62
C TYR A 300 -4.26 -8.13 -18.42
N SER A 301 -4.81 -6.92 -18.26
CA SER A 301 -6.08 -6.53 -18.88
C SER A 301 -5.91 -5.73 -20.17
N THR A 302 -4.68 -5.45 -20.59
CA THR A 302 -4.36 -4.64 -21.78
C THR A 302 -3.22 -5.29 -22.56
N GLY A 303 -3.41 -5.50 -23.86
CA GLY A 303 -2.38 -6.14 -24.69
C GLY A 303 -1.14 -5.27 -24.93
N VAL A 304 0.05 -5.90 -24.97
CA VAL A 304 1.32 -5.26 -25.37
C VAL A 304 1.81 -5.85 -26.68
N ALA A 305 1.52 -5.18 -27.81
CA ALA A 305 1.83 -5.72 -29.14
C ALA A 305 3.33 -5.93 -29.37
N GLY A 306 3.76 -7.19 -29.39
CA GLY A 306 5.14 -7.59 -29.62
C GLY A 306 6.12 -7.16 -28.52
N GLY A 307 5.62 -6.83 -27.33
CA GLY A 307 6.44 -6.45 -26.17
C GLY A 307 6.27 -7.39 -24.98
N THR A 308 6.98 -7.06 -23.90
CA THR A 308 7.06 -7.88 -22.69
C THR A 308 6.22 -7.28 -21.57
N TYR A 309 5.45 -8.12 -20.87
CA TYR A 309 4.55 -7.72 -19.77
C TYR A 309 5.25 -7.54 -18.41
N GLY A 310 6.56 -7.78 -18.34
CA GLY A 310 7.36 -7.73 -17.12
C GLY A 310 7.91 -9.11 -16.74
N SER A 311 8.41 -9.22 -15.51
CA SER A 311 8.84 -10.48 -14.91
C SER A 311 7.94 -10.91 -13.76
N VAL A 312 7.77 -12.22 -13.63
CA VAL A 312 7.17 -12.89 -12.47
C VAL A 312 8.30 -13.59 -11.72
N ASP A 313 8.49 -13.28 -10.45
CA ASP A 313 9.53 -13.86 -9.59
C ASP A 313 9.12 -15.25 -9.13
N VAL A 314 9.72 -16.29 -9.72
CA VAL A 314 9.44 -17.70 -9.39
C VAL A 314 9.85 -18.03 -7.96
N SER A 315 10.80 -17.31 -7.36
CA SER A 315 11.19 -17.54 -5.95
C SER A 315 10.07 -17.20 -4.98
N SER A 316 9.19 -16.27 -5.36
CA SER A 316 7.99 -15.94 -4.59
C SER A 316 6.91 -17.01 -4.70
N LEU A 317 6.94 -17.85 -5.74
CA LEU A 317 5.92 -18.85 -6.08
C LEU A 317 6.32 -20.27 -5.62
N SER A 318 7.06 -20.36 -4.52
CA SER A 318 7.72 -21.62 -4.12
C SER A 318 6.77 -22.78 -3.77
N ASP A 319 5.47 -22.50 -3.64
CA ASP A 319 4.38 -23.42 -3.35
C ASP A 319 3.39 -23.63 -4.51
N SER A 320 3.67 -23.04 -5.69
CA SER A 320 2.92 -23.25 -6.92
C SER A 320 3.13 -24.68 -7.43
N THR A 321 2.26 -25.60 -7.00
CA THR A 321 2.34 -27.04 -7.28
C THR A 321 1.06 -27.50 -7.97
N VAL A 322 1.02 -28.75 -8.44
CA VAL A 322 -0.21 -29.34 -9.00
C VAL A 322 -1.42 -29.31 -8.04
N SER A 323 -1.20 -29.07 -6.75
CA SER A 323 -2.23 -29.00 -5.72
C SER A 323 -2.71 -27.57 -5.41
N SER A 324 -1.90 -26.56 -5.74
CA SER A 324 -2.17 -25.13 -5.56
C SER A 324 -1.45 -24.40 -6.70
N ILE A 325 -2.19 -24.03 -7.74
CA ILE A 325 -1.61 -23.49 -8.98
C ILE A 325 -1.83 -21.99 -9.02
N ASP A 326 -0.77 -21.22 -9.25
CA ASP A 326 -0.88 -19.80 -9.58
C ASP A 326 -1.24 -19.61 -11.04
N THR A 327 -2.01 -18.57 -11.31
CA THR A 327 -2.47 -18.24 -12.65
C THR A 327 -1.88 -16.92 -13.13
N VAL A 328 -1.20 -16.95 -14.28
CA VAL A 328 -0.84 -15.76 -15.05
C VAL A 328 -1.79 -15.67 -16.25
N SER A 329 -2.72 -14.73 -16.19
CA SER A 329 -3.82 -14.57 -17.13
C SER A 329 -3.64 -13.39 -18.07
N PHE A 330 -3.87 -13.65 -19.35
CA PHE A 330 -3.96 -12.67 -20.42
C PHE A 330 -5.40 -12.55 -20.96
N ALA A 331 -6.39 -13.01 -20.20
CA ALA A 331 -7.80 -13.06 -20.61
C ALA A 331 -8.34 -11.69 -21.08
N GLY A 332 -7.80 -10.58 -20.58
CA GLY A 332 -8.19 -9.22 -20.99
C GLY A 332 -7.50 -8.70 -22.25
N THR A 333 -6.53 -9.41 -22.82
CA THR A 333 -5.71 -8.92 -23.95
C THR A 333 -6.25 -9.42 -25.30
N THR A 334 -7.21 -8.74 -25.92
CA THR A 334 -7.79 -9.21 -27.19
C THR A 334 -6.85 -9.00 -28.39
N GLY A 335 -6.44 -10.08 -29.07
CA GLY A 335 -5.76 -10.01 -30.37
C GLY A 335 -4.29 -9.55 -30.35
N VAL A 336 -3.60 -9.72 -29.22
CA VAL A 336 -2.23 -9.18 -29.04
C VAL A 336 -1.27 -10.26 -28.58
N ALA A 337 -0.33 -10.64 -29.44
CA ALA A 337 0.82 -11.46 -29.08
C ALA A 337 1.82 -10.68 -28.21
N GLY A 338 2.46 -11.35 -27.26
CA GLY A 338 3.48 -10.77 -26.41
C GLY A 338 4.24 -11.83 -25.60
N SER A 339 5.01 -11.37 -24.62
CA SER A 339 5.85 -12.25 -23.81
C SER A 339 5.78 -11.93 -22.33
N VAL A 340 5.90 -12.94 -21.49
CA VAL A 340 6.14 -12.78 -20.04
C VAL A 340 7.45 -13.47 -19.67
N ILE A 341 8.20 -12.85 -18.76
CA ILE A 341 9.42 -13.44 -18.21
C ILE A 341 9.07 -14.08 -16.88
N PHE A 342 9.45 -15.33 -16.68
CA PHE A 342 9.51 -15.95 -15.36
C PHE A 342 10.96 -15.87 -14.89
N ASP A 343 11.22 -15.00 -13.92
CA ASP A 343 12.53 -14.82 -13.32
C ASP A 343 12.77 -15.94 -12.30
N VAL A 344 13.71 -16.82 -12.64
CA VAL A 344 14.07 -17.99 -11.87
C VAL A 344 15.26 -17.69 -10.96
N GLY A 345 16.09 -16.69 -11.27
CA GLY A 345 17.24 -16.29 -10.46
C GLY A 345 18.07 -17.46 -9.90
N SER A 346 18.29 -17.44 -8.57
CA SER A 346 18.92 -18.52 -7.78
C SER A 346 17.92 -19.28 -6.93
N SER A 347 16.66 -19.31 -7.36
CA SER A 347 15.53 -19.85 -6.58
C SER A 347 15.78 -21.29 -6.14
N THR A 348 15.34 -21.61 -4.93
CA THR A 348 15.20 -23.00 -4.46
C THR A 348 13.71 -23.25 -4.28
N LEU A 349 13.15 -24.23 -4.98
CA LEU A 349 11.80 -24.68 -4.69
C LEU A 349 11.81 -25.39 -3.32
N ALA A 350 10.66 -25.45 -2.65
CA ALA A 350 10.55 -26.08 -1.35
C ALA A 350 10.98 -27.57 -1.44
N GLY A 351 12.11 -27.91 -0.79
CA GLY A 351 12.64 -29.28 -0.80
C GLY A 351 13.49 -29.66 -2.03
N SER A 352 13.78 -28.71 -2.93
CA SER A 352 14.55 -28.96 -4.15
C SER A 352 16.02 -28.51 -4.06
N ALA A 353 16.83 -28.94 -5.04
CA ALA A 353 18.11 -28.28 -5.32
C ALA A 353 17.85 -26.89 -5.95
N GLN A 354 18.84 -25.99 -5.89
CA GLN A 354 18.77 -24.68 -6.55
C GLN A 354 18.36 -24.84 -8.02
N LEU A 355 17.26 -24.21 -8.40
CA LEU A 355 16.79 -24.10 -9.77
C LEU A 355 17.88 -23.36 -10.54
N THR A 356 18.60 -24.11 -11.34
CA THR A 356 19.41 -23.56 -12.43
C THR A 356 18.65 -24.00 -13.66
N THR A 357 18.10 -23.09 -14.45
CA THR A 357 17.46 -23.46 -15.72
C THR A 357 18.54 -24.03 -16.64
N GLY A 358 18.78 -25.33 -16.49
CA GLY A 358 19.58 -26.12 -17.39
C GLY A 358 18.86 -26.08 -18.73
N THR A 359 19.65 -25.91 -19.81
CA THR A 359 19.28 -26.11 -21.22
C THR A 359 17.93 -26.80 -21.39
N PHE A 360 17.03 -26.21 -22.17
CA PHE A 360 15.79 -26.86 -22.62
C PHE A 360 16.02 -28.35 -22.79
N ALA A 361 15.15 -29.18 -22.21
CA ALA A 361 15.18 -30.58 -22.57
C ALA A 361 15.05 -30.62 -24.11
N SER A 362 16.15 -30.96 -24.77
CA SER A 362 16.31 -30.89 -26.22
C SER A 362 16.68 -32.29 -26.69
N GLY A 363 15.94 -32.75 -27.69
CA GLY A 363 16.07 -34.10 -28.21
C GLY A 363 14.79 -34.48 -28.95
N THR A 364 14.95 -34.83 -30.22
CA THR A 364 14.03 -35.53 -31.13
C THR A 364 12.76 -36.08 -30.51
N THR A 365 11.62 -35.81 -31.16
CA THR A 365 10.29 -36.46 -31.03
C THR A 365 10.38 -37.77 -30.24
N THR A 366 10.42 -37.67 -28.91
CA THR A 366 10.46 -38.84 -28.07
C THR A 366 9.01 -39.23 -27.96
N VAL A 367 8.66 -40.35 -28.62
CA VAL A 367 7.39 -41.02 -28.33
C VAL A 367 7.46 -41.31 -26.84
N LEU A 368 6.70 -40.55 -26.05
CA LEU A 368 6.43 -40.83 -24.64
C LEU A 368 6.02 -42.31 -24.63
N SER A 369 6.91 -43.20 -24.22
CA SER A 369 6.68 -44.66 -24.24
C SER A 369 6.89 -45.19 -22.84
N GLY A 370 6.25 -44.50 -21.90
CA GLY A 370 6.03 -44.90 -20.51
C GLY A 370 4.58 -44.59 -20.18
N ALA A 371 3.93 -45.44 -19.39
CA ALA A 371 2.51 -45.33 -18.99
C ALA A 371 1.43 -45.47 -20.09
N GLY A 372 1.78 -45.86 -21.33
CA GLY A 372 0.81 -46.19 -22.38
C GLY A 372 0.29 -45.01 -23.19
N VAL A 373 0.93 -43.85 -23.07
CA VAL A 373 0.59 -42.62 -23.79
C VAL A 373 1.43 -42.49 -25.06
N THR A 374 1.04 -41.64 -26.01
CA THR A 374 1.78 -41.26 -27.22
C THR A 374 1.70 -39.75 -27.35
N GLY A 375 2.79 -39.14 -27.81
CA GLY A 375 2.92 -37.70 -27.88
C GLY A 375 4.24 -37.28 -28.47
N THR A 376 4.41 -35.98 -28.62
CA THR A 376 5.64 -35.34 -29.08
C THR A 376 6.19 -34.44 -27.99
N PHE A 377 7.52 -34.35 -27.95
CA PHE A 377 8.22 -33.36 -27.17
C PHE A 377 9.23 -32.67 -28.08
N ASN A 378 9.18 -31.35 -28.16
CA ASN A 378 10.03 -30.56 -29.03
C ASN A 378 10.37 -29.22 -28.38
N ASN A 379 11.65 -28.97 -28.12
CA ASN A 379 12.16 -27.72 -27.57
C ASN A 379 11.38 -27.22 -26.32
N GLY A 380 11.08 -28.11 -25.38
CA GLY A 380 10.32 -27.76 -24.17
C GLY A 380 8.81 -27.81 -24.32
N GLU A 381 8.26 -27.92 -25.52
CA GLU A 381 6.82 -28.12 -25.74
C GLU A 381 6.45 -29.60 -25.71
N MET A 382 5.51 -29.97 -24.83
CA MET A 382 4.97 -31.32 -24.72
C MET A 382 3.52 -31.36 -25.23
N VAL A 383 3.28 -32.20 -26.24
CA VAL A 383 1.95 -32.44 -26.82
C VAL A 383 1.58 -33.91 -26.64
N ILE A 384 0.43 -34.16 -26.04
CA ILE A 384 -0.09 -35.51 -25.82
C ILE A 384 -1.26 -35.76 -26.78
N GLU A 385 -1.21 -36.88 -27.50
CA GLU A 385 -2.21 -37.22 -28.53
C GLU A 385 -3.52 -37.76 -27.95
N GLN A 386 -3.55 -38.03 -26.65
CA GLN A 386 -4.69 -38.61 -25.94
C GLN A 386 -5.38 -37.59 -25.06
N THR A 387 -6.69 -37.77 -24.84
CA THR A 387 -7.43 -36.97 -23.87
C THR A 387 -6.91 -37.26 -22.46
N VAL A 388 -6.24 -36.29 -21.88
CA VAL A 388 -5.89 -36.24 -20.46
C VAL A 388 -6.91 -35.33 -19.78
N THR A 389 -7.34 -35.69 -18.57
CA THR A 389 -8.42 -34.95 -17.86
C THR A 389 -7.93 -34.26 -16.59
N SER A 390 -6.63 -34.33 -16.26
CA SER A 390 -6.09 -33.67 -15.08
C SER A 390 -4.68 -33.13 -15.30
N VAL A 391 -4.43 -31.94 -14.74
CA VAL A 391 -3.12 -31.28 -14.76
C VAL A 391 -2.07 -32.12 -14.02
N ALA A 392 -2.44 -32.78 -12.92
CA ALA A 392 -1.55 -33.67 -12.18
C ALA A 392 -1.00 -34.82 -13.05
N THR A 393 -1.83 -35.39 -13.94
CA THR A 393 -1.38 -36.41 -14.88
C THR A 393 -0.41 -35.85 -15.92
N MET A 394 -0.69 -34.65 -16.45
CA MET A 394 0.20 -33.96 -17.39
C MET A 394 1.56 -33.64 -16.75
N ALA A 395 1.56 -33.08 -15.54
CA ALA A 395 2.77 -32.77 -14.78
C ALA A 395 3.59 -34.04 -14.49
N GLY A 396 2.94 -35.16 -14.14
CA GLY A 396 3.63 -36.44 -13.96
C GLY A 396 4.33 -36.95 -15.24
N TYR A 397 3.78 -36.66 -16.42
CA TYR A 397 4.47 -36.95 -17.67
C TYR A 397 5.67 -36.02 -17.89
N ALA A 398 5.54 -34.73 -17.61
CA ALA A 398 6.63 -33.75 -17.70
C ALA A 398 7.79 -34.07 -16.73
N ASP A 399 7.48 -34.47 -15.50
CA ASP A 399 8.44 -34.97 -14.51
C ASP A 399 9.24 -36.16 -15.07
N SER A 400 8.53 -37.19 -15.53
CA SER A 400 9.15 -38.40 -16.08
C SER A 400 10.06 -38.15 -17.28
N LEU A 401 9.71 -37.15 -18.09
CA LEU A 401 10.44 -36.76 -19.29
C LEU A 401 11.74 -36.01 -18.97
N THR A 402 11.74 -35.21 -17.91
CA THR A 402 12.86 -34.36 -17.53
C THR A 402 13.88 -35.08 -16.64
N ASN A 403 13.50 -36.20 -16.03
CA ASN A 403 14.39 -37.20 -15.39
C ASN A 403 15.31 -36.61 -14.30
N THR A 404 14.75 -36.12 -13.18
CA THR A 404 15.46 -35.56 -12.00
C THR A 404 16.39 -34.37 -12.29
N LYS A 405 16.29 -33.76 -13.47
CA LYS A 405 17.10 -32.60 -13.85
C LYS A 405 16.44 -31.32 -13.33
N SER A 406 16.85 -30.90 -12.13
CA SER A 406 16.39 -29.64 -11.53
C SER A 406 16.51 -28.48 -12.52
N GLY A 407 15.44 -27.69 -12.62
CA GLY A 407 15.31 -26.54 -13.51
C GLY A 407 14.99 -26.86 -14.97
N ALA A 408 14.77 -28.13 -15.33
CA ALA A 408 14.28 -28.45 -16.68
C ALA A 408 12.84 -27.94 -16.85
N THR A 409 12.61 -27.17 -17.91
CA THR A 409 11.32 -26.52 -18.17
C THR A 409 10.55 -27.24 -19.27
N VAL A 410 9.24 -27.39 -19.06
CA VAL A 410 8.28 -27.94 -20.02
C VAL A 410 7.06 -27.02 -20.09
N VAL A 411 6.48 -26.85 -21.27
CA VAL A 411 5.16 -26.26 -21.45
C VAL A 411 4.21 -27.31 -22.02
N PHE A 412 2.96 -27.32 -21.56
CA PHE A 412 1.94 -28.25 -22.04
C PHE A 412 0.54 -27.64 -21.95
N THR A 413 -0.43 -28.27 -22.61
CA THR A 413 -1.85 -27.87 -22.54
C THR A 413 -2.71 -28.95 -21.92
N ASN A 414 -3.80 -28.56 -21.27
CA ASN A 414 -4.84 -29.46 -20.78
C ASN A 414 -6.21 -28.84 -21.01
N GLY A 415 -6.89 -29.26 -22.09
CA GLY A 415 -8.08 -28.56 -22.56
C GLY A 415 -7.70 -27.25 -23.26
N GLU A 416 -8.30 -26.15 -22.83
CA GLU A 416 -8.01 -24.79 -23.36
C GLU A 416 -6.90 -24.09 -22.58
N ASP A 417 -6.51 -24.65 -21.42
CA ASP A 417 -5.52 -24.06 -20.53
C ASP A 417 -4.11 -24.50 -20.89
N ALA A 418 -3.14 -23.60 -20.72
CA ALA A 418 -1.72 -23.87 -20.91
C ALA A 418 -0.97 -23.76 -19.59
N PHE A 419 0.14 -24.49 -19.45
CA PHE A 419 0.87 -24.61 -18.20
C PHE A 419 2.37 -24.52 -18.42
N LEU A 420 3.05 -23.83 -17.51
CA LEU A 420 4.50 -23.86 -17.35
C LEU A 420 4.84 -24.83 -16.23
N PHE A 421 5.73 -25.77 -16.52
CA PHE A 421 6.26 -26.74 -15.57
C PHE A 421 7.77 -26.54 -15.43
N ILE A 422 8.27 -26.51 -14.19
CA ILE A 422 9.70 -26.48 -13.91
C ILE A 422 10.04 -27.58 -12.90
N GLN A 423 10.94 -28.47 -13.31
CA GLN A 423 11.34 -29.66 -12.56
C GLN A 423 12.09 -29.32 -11.28
N GLY A 424 11.67 -29.89 -10.14
CA GLY A 424 12.32 -29.74 -8.83
C GLY A 424 13.65 -30.50 -8.70
N GLY A 425 13.74 -31.66 -9.35
CA GLY A 425 14.94 -32.50 -9.37
C GLY A 425 14.80 -33.83 -8.63
N SER A 426 13.66 -34.08 -7.97
CA SER A 426 13.27 -35.40 -7.51
C SER A 426 12.36 -36.07 -8.55
N ALA A 427 11.74 -37.19 -8.19
CA ALA A 427 10.72 -37.83 -9.02
C ALA A 427 9.38 -37.72 -8.30
N GLY A 428 8.29 -37.55 -9.05
CA GLY A 428 6.99 -37.13 -8.54
C GLY A 428 6.81 -35.62 -8.64
N THR A 429 5.59 -35.14 -8.41
CA THR A 429 5.19 -33.74 -8.70
C THR A 429 5.21 -32.81 -7.49
N ASP A 430 5.70 -33.29 -6.35
CA ASP A 430 5.60 -32.56 -5.07
C ASP A 430 6.64 -31.44 -4.96
N ASP A 431 7.78 -31.58 -5.64
CA ASP A 431 8.85 -30.58 -5.71
C ASP A 431 8.87 -29.80 -7.03
N ASP A 432 7.88 -30.02 -7.89
CA ASP A 432 7.76 -29.38 -9.18
C ASP A 432 6.93 -28.10 -9.11
N TYR A 433 7.39 -27.09 -9.84
CA TYR A 433 6.64 -25.86 -10.04
C TYR A 433 5.66 -26.02 -11.21
N VAL A 434 4.40 -25.61 -10.99
CA VAL A 434 3.35 -25.59 -12.01
C VAL A 434 2.57 -24.29 -11.94
N ALA A 435 2.64 -23.48 -13.00
CA ALA A 435 1.80 -22.30 -13.16
C ALA A 435 0.88 -22.43 -14.36
N LYS A 436 -0.37 -22.00 -14.18
CA LYS A 436 -1.34 -21.85 -15.25
C LYS A 436 -1.06 -20.56 -16.02
N ILE A 437 -1.10 -20.65 -17.34
CA ILE A 437 -0.97 -19.51 -18.24
C ILE A 437 -2.23 -19.44 -19.08
N ASP A 438 -3.08 -18.47 -18.75
CA ASP A 438 -4.40 -18.32 -19.36
C ASP A 438 -4.35 -17.39 -20.56
N ALA A 439 -4.88 -17.89 -21.67
CA ALA A 439 -4.98 -17.15 -22.93
C ALA A 439 -5.98 -16.00 -22.85
N ALA A 440 -5.87 -15.08 -23.79
CA ALA A 440 -6.99 -14.24 -24.18
C ALA A 440 -8.19 -15.10 -24.62
N ALA A 441 -9.41 -14.72 -24.25
CA ALA A 441 -10.61 -15.46 -24.61
C ALA A 441 -10.70 -15.69 -26.13
N GLY A 442 -10.73 -16.95 -26.56
CA GLY A 442 -10.89 -17.36 -27.96
C GLY A 442 -9.60 -17.55 -28.76
N ALA A 443 -8.43 -17.54 -28.11
CA ALA A 443 -7.14 -17.74 -28.78
C ALA A 443 -6.42 -19.00 -28.30
N GLY A 444 -5.85 -19.77 -29.24
CA GLY A 444 -4.92 -20.83 -28.89
C GLY A 444 -3.58 -20.23 -28.48
N LEU A 445 -3.08 -20.55 -27.28
CA LEU A 445 -1.72 -20.20 -26.91
C LEU A 445 -0.74 -21.11 -27.63
N GLY A 446 -0.10 -20.60 -28.67
CA GLY A 446 1.21 -21.10 -29.07
C GLY A 446 2.22 -20.68 -28.01
N MET A 447 2.51 -21.54 -27.03
CA MET A 447 3.57 -21.29 -26.06
C MET A 447 4.91 -21.69 -26.67
N THR A 448 5.75 -20.70 -26.98
CA THR A 448 7.13 -20.99 -27.38
C THR A 448 8.06 -20.47 -26.30
N LEU A 449 9.02 -21.30 -25.91
CA LEU A 449 10.11 -20.87 -25.04
C LEU A 449 11.16 -20.13 -25.89
N ASP A 450 11.25 -18.81 -25.78
CA ASP A 450 12.14 -17.96 -26.60
C ASP A 450 13.49 -17.69 -25.91
N GLY A 451 14.05 -18.76 -25.34
CA GLY A 451 15.31 -18.74 -24.60
C GLY A 451 15.13 -18.94 -23.09
N ALA A 452 15.98 -19.82 -22.55
CA ALA A 452 16.23 -19.96 -21.12
C ALA A 452 17.69 -19.55 -20.89
N THR A 453 17.91 -18.49 -20.11
CA THR A 453 19.22 -18.26 -19.49
C THR A 453 19.29 -19.12 -18.23
N ALA A 454 20.37 -19.07 -17.45
CA ALA A 454 20.40 -19.74 -16.14
C ALA A 454 19.44 -19.12 -15.11
N GLU A 455 18.85 -17.97 -15.42
CA GLU A 455 18.16 -17.09 -14.46
C GLU A 455 16.73 -16.75 -14.90
N ALA A 456 16.29 -17.07 -16.12
CA ALA A 456 14.96 -16.69 -16.59
C ALA A 456 14.42 -17.60 -17.71
N VAL A 457 13.10 -17.79 -17.71
CA VAL A 457 12.32 -18.44 -18.77
C VAL A 457 11.43 -17.41 -19.43
N LYS A 458 11.62 -17.18 -20.74
CA LYS A 458 10.73 -16.33 -21.52
C LYS A 458 9.64 -17.18 -22.16
N VAL A 459 8.38 -16.86 -21.86
CA VAL A 459 7.21 -17.47 -22.50
C VAL A 459 6.62 -16.48 -23.49
N ASP A 460 6.71 -16.82 -24.77
CA ASP A 460 5.99 -16.12 -25.83
C ASP A 460 4.61 -16.74 -26.00
N PHE A 461 3.63 -15.89 -26.30
CA PHE A 461 2.31 -16.32 -26.68
C PHE A 461 1.80 -15.60 -27.92
N THR A 462 1.21 -16.37 -28.82
CA THR A 462 0.45 -15.87 -29.97
C THR A 462 -1.03 -15.92 -29.68
N VAL A 463 -1.77 -14.98 -30.25
CA VAL A 463 -3.23 -14.93 -30.20
C VAL A 463 -3.70 -15.12 -31.63
N ASP A 464 -4.18 -16.31 -31.97
CA ASP A 464 -4.71 -16.65 -33.31
C ASP A 464 -6.03 -15.95 -33.64
#